data_AF-A0AA38FRM8-F1
#
_entry.id   AF-A0AA38FRM8-F1
#
_cell.length_a   1.000
_cell.length_b   1.000
_cell.length_c   1.000
_cell.angle_alpha   90.00
_cell.angle_beta   90.00
_cell.angle_gamma   90.00
#
_symmetry.space_group_name_H-M   'P 1'
#
loop_
_entity.id
_entity.type
_entity.pdbx_description
1 polymer ?
#
loop_
_entity_poly.entity_id
_entity_poly.type
_entity_poly.pdbx_seq_one_letter_code
_entity_poly.pdbx_strand_id
1 'polypeptide(L)' 'DWDYKVSAVLWAYRTTYKRLNKATPFQLVFGAKLVFPVEFMLPSLHIAFTGGLDDAQALEERIDELIKLDE' A
#
# COMPACT_ATOMS: atom_id res chain seq x y z
N ASP A 1 11.15 13.12 -8.43
CA ASP A 1 9.86 12.76 -9.08
C ASP A 1 9.61 11.28 -9.30
N TRP A 2 10.60 10.49 -9.71
CA TRP A 2 10.39 9.05 -9.94
C TRP A 2 10.12 8.30 -8.62
N ASP A 3 10.85 8.69 -7.57
CA ASP A 3 10.83 8.23 -6.20
C ASP A 3 9.43 8.30 -5.57
N TYR A 4 8.71 9.40 -5.78
CA TYR A 4 7.31 9.55 -5.34
C TYR A 4 6.32 8.67 -6.14
N LYS A 5 6.67 8.31 -7.39
CA LYS A 5 5.80 7.53 -8.29
C LYS A 5 6.03 6.03 -8.19
N VAL A 6 7.13 5.58 -7.58
CA VAL A 6 7.48 4.15 -7.47
C VAL A 6 6.33 3.34 -6.89
N SER A 7 5.78 3.78 -5.75
CA SER A 7 4.71 3.07 -5.06
C SER A 7 3.46 2.91 -5.93
N ALA A 8 3.07 3.97 -6.65
CA ALA A 8 1.91 3.95 -7.55
C ALA A 8 2.15 3.05 -8.78
N VAL A 9 3.35 3.10 -9.37
CA VAL A 9 3.70 2.26 -10.52
C VAL A 9 3.76 0.78 -10.13
N LEU A 10 4.37 0.47 -8.99
CA LEU A 10 4.46 -0.89 -8.46
C LEU A 10 3.07 -1.45 -8.15
N TRP A 11 2.18 -0.60 -7.61
CA TRP A 11 0.78 -0.94 -7.37
C TRP A 11 0.04 -1.29 -8.65
N ALA A 12 0.07 -0.39 -9.63
CA ALA A 12 -0.55 -0.63 -10.93
C ALA A 12 -0.01 -1.91 -11.56
N TYR A 13 1.30 -2.16 -11.47
CA TYR A 13 1.89 -3.38 -12.00
C TYR A 13 1.35 -4.65 -11.33
N ARG A 14 1.26 -4.67 -10.00
CA ARG A 14 0.81 -5.81 -9.20
C ARG A 14 -0.68 -6.10 -9.35
N THR A 15 -1.50 -5.09 -9.58
CA THR A 15 -2.96 -5.21 -9.65
C THR A 15 -3.52 -5.27 -11.06
N THR A 16 -2.75 -4.88 -12.08
CA THR A 16 -3.20 -4.98 -13.47
C THR A 16 -3.20 -6.42 -13.94
N TYR A 17 -4.33 -6.84 -14.52
CA TYR A 17 -4.50 -8.16 -15.12
C TYR A 17 -3.49 -8.38 -16.26
N LYS A 18 -2.73 -9.49 -16.19
CA LYS A 18 -1.78 -9.88 -17.23
C LYS A 18 -2.42 -10.96 -18.08
N ARG A 19 -2.55 -10.70 -19.39
CA ARG A 19 -3.14 -11.66 -20.33
C ARG A 19 -2.35 -12.95 -20.45
N LEU A 20 -1.02 -12.87 -20.37
CA LEU A 20 -0.11 -14.03 -20.48
C LEU A 20 -0.42 -15.10 -19.42
N ASN A 21 -0.60 -14.65 -18.18
CA ASN A 21 -0.79 -15.49 -17.00
C ASN A 21 -2.28 -15.72 -16.69
N LYS A 22 -3.16 -15.02 -17.39
CA LYS A 22 -4.59 -14.89 -17.07
C LYS A 22 -4.87 -14.54 -15.60
N ALA A 23 -3.97 -13.77 -14.99
CA ALA A 23 -4.01 -13.40 -13.59
C ALA A 23 -3.29 -12.06 -13.37
N THR A 24 -3.59 -11.41 -12.25
CA THR A 24 -2.77 -10.31 -11.72
C THR A 24 -1.54 -10.89 -11.01
N PRO A 25 -0.39 -10.19 -11.01
CA PRO A 25 0.76 -10.64 -10.22
C PRO A 25 0.43 -10.82 -8.73
N PHE A 26 -0.45 -9.98 -8.18
CA PHE A 26 -0.96 -10.12 -6.81
C PHE A 26 -1.62 -11.49 -6.57
N GLN A 27 -2.53 -11.90 -7.46
CA GLN A 27 -3.20 -13.20 -7.37
C GLN A 27 -2.22 -14.39 -7.39
N LEU A 28 -1.12 -14.28 -8.14
CA LEU A 28 -0.12 -15.34 -8.23
C LEU A 28 0.69 -15.49 -6.94
N VAL A 29 0.94 -14.39 -6.23
CA VAL A 29 1.72 -14.39 -4.97
C VAL A 29 0.86 -14.80 -3.79
N PHE A 30 -0.37 -14.29 -3.70
CA PHE A 30 -1.21 -14.44 -2.52
C PHE A 30 -2.35 -15.45 -2.69
N GLY A 31 -2.57 -15.99 -3.90
CA GLY A 31 -3.63 -16.97 -4.18
C GLY A 31 -5.06 -16.44 -4.08
N ALA A 32 -5.25 -15.15 -3.78
CA ALA A 32 -6.54 -14.52 -3.58
C ALA A 32 -6.84 -13.47 -4.66
N LYS A 33 -8.11 -13.30 -5.00
CA LYS A 33 -8.58 -12.15 -5.78
C LYS A 33 -8.28 -10.86 -5.00
N LEU A 34 -8.02 -9.78 -5.74
CA LEU A 34 -7.71 -8.48 -5.17
C LEU A 34 -8.78 -8.08 -4.14
N VAL A 35 -8.37 -8.01 -2.88
CA VAL A 35 -9.05 -7.24 -1.83
C VAL A 35 -8.23 -5.98 -1.68
N PHE A 36 -8.88 -4.82 -1.61
CA PHE A 36 -8.17 -3.54 -1.48
C PHE A 36 -7.33 -3.59 -0.20
N PRO A 37 -5.99 -3.59 -0.28
CA PRO A 37 -5.15 -3.76 0.89
C PRO A 37 -5.31 -2.54 1.78
N VAL A 38 -5.30 -2.78 3.08
CA VAL A 38 -5.46 -1.71 4.06
C VAL A 38 -4.33 -0.68 3.88
N GLU A 39 -3.15 -1.08 3.44
CA GLU A 39 -1.97 -0.25 3.18
C GLU A 39 -2.20 0.84 2.12
N PHE A 40 -3.22 0.69 1.28
CA PHE A 40 -3.66 1.75 0.34
C PHE A 40 -4.71 2.70 0.92
N MET A 41 -5.52 2.24 1.89
CA MET A 41 -6.44 3.11 2.64
C MET A 41 -5.71 3.85 3.77
N LEU A 42 -4.72 3.18 4.33
CA LEU A 42 -3.95 3.53 5.50
C LEU A 42 -2.49 3.56 5.04
N PRO A 43 -1.97 4.71 4.59
CA PRO A 43 -0.60 4.80 4.09
C PRO A 43 0.36 4.33 5.19
N SER A 44 1.29 3.44 4.85
CA SER A 44 2.33 2.99 5.80
C SER A 44 3.05 4.19 6.43
N LEU A 45 3.60 4.03 7.64
CA LEU A 45 4.31 5.10 8.36
C LEU A 45 5.36 5.79 7.48
N HIS A 46 6.09 5.00 6.69
CA HIS A 46 7.07 5.49 5.74
C HIS A 46 6.44 6.35 4.64
N ILE A 47 5.32 5.91 4.05
CA ILE A 47 4.60 6.68 3.01
C ILE A 47 4.02 7.97 3.59
N ALA A 48 3.42 7.91 4.78
CA ALA A 48 2.90 9.06 5.50
C ALA A 48 3.99 10.12 5.74
N PHE A 49 5.13 9.69 6.29
CA PHE A 49 6.29 10.54 6.53
C PHE A 49 6.82 11.17 5.23
N THR A 50 7.04 10.36 4.18
CA THR A 50 7.51 10.88 2.88
C THR A 50 6.46 11.74 2.15
N GLY A 51 5.18 11.60 2.50
CA GLY A 51 4.05 12.33 1.93
C GLY A 51 3.77 13.69 2.59
N GLY A 52 4.57 14.10 3.58
CA GLY A 52 4.45 15.39 4.25
C GLY A 52 3.60 15.39 5.52
N LEU A 53 3.28 14.23 6.10
CA LEU A 53 2.88 14.17 7.51
C LEU A 53 4.12 14.39 8.38
N ASP A 54 4.50 15.65 8.55
CA ASP A 54 5.57 16.12 9.46
C ASP A 54 5.00 16.47 10.86
N ASP A 55 3.68 16.31 11.03
CA ASP A 55 3.03 16.50 12.33
C ASP A 55 3.21 15.25 13.20
N ALA A 56 4.00 15.38 14.25
CA ALA A 56 4.29 14.32 15.21
C ALA A 56 3.01 13.75 15.85
N GLN A 57 1.97 14.57 16.04
CA GLN A 57 0.69 14.08 16.60
C GLN A 57 -0.04 13.19 15.60
N ALA A 58 -0.09 13.59 14.33
CA ALA A 58 -0.69 12.77 13.28
C ALA A 58 0.08 11.47 13.02
N LEU A 59 1.40 11.46 13.29
CA LEU A 59 2.22 10.25 13.24
C LEU A 59 1.91 9.29 14.40
N GLU A 60 1.76 9.80 15.62
CA GLU A 60 1.35 9.00 16.78
C GLU A 60 -0.04 8.38 16.59
N GLU A 61 -1.03 9.17 16.15
CA GLU A 61 -2.38 8.67 15.84
C GLU A 61 -2.32 7.55 14.78
N ARG A 62 -1.46 7.70 13.78
CA ARG A 62 -1.26 6.68 12.74
C ARG A 62 -0.64 5.40 13.27
N ILE A 63 0.31 5.49 14.21
CA ILE A 63 0.91 4.34 14.87
C ILE A 63 -0.15 3.59 15.67
N ASP A 64 -1.00 4.30 16.42
CA ASP A 64 -2.08 3.70 17.20
C ASP A 64 -3.12 2.99 16.33
N GLU A 65 -3.48 3.55 15.18
CA GLU A 65 -4.35 2.86 14.20
C GLU A 65 -3.75 1.56 13.69
N LEU A 66 -2.44 1.55 13.42
CA LEU A 66 -1.76 0.35 12.94
C LEU A 66 -1.68 -0.73 14.03
N ILE A 67 -1.44 -0.35 15.29
CA ILE A 67 -1.44 -1.28 16.43
C ILE A 67 -2.82 -1.92 16.60
N LYS A 68 -3.91 -1.15 16.50
CA LYS A 68 -5.29 -1.68 16.60
C LYS A 68 -5.69 -2.65 15.49
N LEU A 69 -5.00 -2.63 14.36
CA LEU A 69 -5.24 -3.56 13.25
C LEU A 69 -4.47 -4.87 13.39
N ASP A 70 -3.43 -4.89 14.22
CA ASP A 70 -2.61 -6.07 14.52
C ASP A 70 -3.21 -6.92 15.65
N GLU A 71 -4.10 -6.34 16.47
CA GLU A 71 -4.92 -7.01 17.49
C GLU A 71 -6.22 -7.62 16.92
#